data_AF-U6DGK9-F1
#
_entry.id   AF-U6DGK9-F1
#
_cell.length_a   1.000
_cell.length_b   1.000
_cell.length_c   1.000
_cell.angle_alpha   90.00
_cell.angle_beta   90.00
_cell.angle_gamma   90.00
#
_symmetry.space_group_name_H-M   'P 1'
#
loop_
_entity.id
_entity.type
_entity.pdbx_description
1 polymer ?
#
loop_
_entity_poly.entity_id
_entity_poly.type
_entity_poly.pdbx_seq_one_letter_code
_entity_poly.pdbx_strand_id
1 'polypeptide(L)'
;MSGLVLGQRDEPAGHRLSQEEILGSTRLVSQGLEALHSEHQAVLQSLSHTIECLQQGGHEEGLVHEKARQLRRSMENIELGLSEAQVMLALASHLSTVESEKQKLRAQVRRLCQENQWLRDELAGTQQRLQRSEQAVAQLEEEKKHLEFLGQLRQYDEDGHTAEEKEGDATKDSLDDLFPNEEEEDSSNGLSRGQGAQHSGYEIPARLRTLHNLVIQYAAQGRYEVAVPLCKQALEDLERTSGRGHPDVATMLNILALVYRDQNKYKEAAHLLNDALNIRESTLGRDHPA
;
A
#
# COMPACT_ATOMS: atom_id res chain seq x y z
N MET A 1 1.09 -19.08 26.99
CA MET A 1 2.22 -19.99 27.28
C MET A 1 3.26 -19.87 26.18
N SER A 2 4.52 -19.74 26.57
CA SER A 2 5.75 -19.85 25.77
C SER A 2 5.99 -18.82 24.65
N GLY A 3 6.34 -17.60 25.06
CA GLY A 3 7.19 -16.74 24.24
C GLY A 3 8.65 -17.20 24.37
N LEU A 4 9.22 -17.74 23.30
CA LEU A 4 10.65 -18.03 23.18
C LEU A 4 11.42 -16.72 23.07
N VAL A 5 11.86 -16.22 24.23
CA VAL A 5 12.91 -15.21 24.33
C VAL A 5 14.19 -15.86 23.81
N LEU A 6 14.51 -15.58 22.54
CA LEU A 6 15.80 -15.92 21.94
C LEU A 6 16.89 -15.23 22.76
N GLY A 7 17.73 -16.05 23.39
CA GLY A 7 18.76 -15.61 24.32
C GLY A 7 19.65 -14.53 23.73
N GLN A 8 19.69 -13.39 24.42
CA GLN A 8 20.86 -12.53 24.42
C GLN A 8 21.98 -13.35 25.05
N ARG A 9 22.84 -13.94 24.21
CA ARG A 9 24.16 -14.38 24.66
C ARG A 9 24.97 -13.12 24.91
N ASP A 10 25.07 -12.74 26.17
CA ASP A 10 26.08 -11.80 26.66
C ASP A 10 27.46 -12.41 26.46
N GLU A 11 28.00 -12.20 25.25
CA GLU A 11 29.40 -12.46 24.93
C GLU A 11 30.26 -11.35 25.57
N PRO A 12 31.35 -11.69 26.27
CA PRO A 12 32.12 -10.75 27.09
C PRO A 12 32.71 -9.62 26.24
N ALA A 13 32.64 -8.40 26.79
CA ALA A 13 33.12 -7.16 26.19
C ALA A 13 34.66 -7.04 26.16
N GLY A 14 35.35 -8.03 25.59
CA GLY A 14 36.64 -7.76 24.96
C GLY A 14 36.39 -6.82 23.78
N HIS A 15 37.25 -5.81 23.59
CA HIS A 15 37.09 -4.78 22.56
C HIS A 15 36.81 -5.39 21.18
N ARG A 16 35.52 -5.60 20.87
CA ARG A 16 35.06 -5.97 19.55
C ARG A 16 35.24 -4.70 18.73
N LEU A 17 36.33 -4.66 17.97
CA LEU A 17 36.51 -3.68 16.90
C LEU A 17 35.19 -3.63 16.13
N SER A 18 34.67 -2.42 15.93
CA SER A 18 33.42 -2.28 15.20
C SER A 18 33.58 -2.85 13.79
N GLN A 19 32.50 -3.36 13.19
CA GLN A 19 32.57 -3.88 11.82
C GLN A 19 33.13 -2.82 10.86
N GLU A 20 32.83 -1.55 11.11
CA GLU A 20 33.36 -0.42 10.34
C GLU A 20 34.88 -0.23 10.55
N GLU A 21 35.38 -0.35 11.78
CA GLU A 21 36.82 -0.32 12.06
C GLU A 21 37.57 -1.47 11.39
N ILE A 22 36.99 -2.68 11.40
CA ILE A 22 37.58 -3.85 10.73
C ILE A 22 37.64 -3.60 9.23
N LEU A 23 36.53 -3.17 8.61
CA LEU A 23 36.49 -2.90 7.17
C LEU A 23 37.40 -1.73 6.76
N GLY A 24 37.46 -0.68 7.58
CA GLY A 24 38.38 0.43 7.40
C GLY A 24 39.84 -0.04 7.45
N SER A 25 40.17 -0.86 8.45
CA SER A 25 41.51 -1.46 8.58
C SER A 25 41.83 -2.38 7.40
N THR A 26 40.89 -3.23 6.96
CA THR A 26 41.06 -4.11 5.79
C THR A 26 41.31 -3.31 4.51
N ARG A 27 40.60 -2.19 4.29
CA ARG A 27 40.84 -1.30 3.14
C ARG A 27 42.22 -0.65 3.20
N LEU A 28 42.64 -0.16 4.37
CA LEU A 28 43.96 0.44 4.55
C LEU A 28 45.08 -0.58 4.30
N VAL A 29 44.93 -1.80 4.83
CA VAL A 29 45.88 -2.90 4.59
C VAL A 29 45.92 -3.27 3.11
N SER A 30 44.76 -3.37 2.44
CA SER A 30 44.70 -3.65 0.99
C SER A 30 45.45 -2.58 0.18
N GLN A 31 45.24 -1.30 0.46
CA GLN A 31 45.94 -0.20 -0.22
C GLN A 31 47.45 -0.24 0.03
N GLY A 32 47.86 -0.53 1.27
CA GLY A 32 49.28 -0.69 1.60
C GLY A 32 49.92 -1.88 0.90
N LEU A 33 49.20 -3.00 0.77
CA LEU A 33 49.64 -4.18 0.05
C LEU A 33 49.72 -3.92 -1.46
N GLU A 34 48.78 -3.19 -2.06
CA GLU A 34 48.85 -2.77 -3.47
C GLU A 34 50.07 -1.88 -3.76
N ALA A 35 50.34 -0.92 -2.87
CA ALA A 35 51.54 -0.08 -2.98
C ALA A 35 52.82 -0.92 -2.90
N LEU A 36 52.92 -1.80 -1.90
CA LEU A 36 54.07 -2.69 -1.73
C LEU A 36 54.24 -3.67 -2.91
N HIS A 37 53.14 -4.18 -3.46
CA HIS A 37 53.17 -5.02 -4.66
C HIS A 37 53.75 -4.26 -5.85
N SER A 38 53.31 -3.02 -6.06
CA SER A 38 53.81 -2.17 -7.15
C SER A 38 55.30 -1.85 -7.00
N GLU A 39 55.79 -1.64 -5.78
CA GLU A 39 57.21 -1.43 -5.48
C GLU A 39 58.02 -2.71 -5.75
N HIS A 40 57.56 -3.86 -5.26
CA HIS A 40 58.21 -5.15 -5.52
C HIS A 40 58.24 -5.48 -7.03
N GLN A 41 57.19 -5.13 -7.76
CA GLN A 41 57.13 -5.28 -9.21
C GLN A 41 58.15 -4.37 -9.91
N ALA A 42 58.27 -3.11 -9.50
CA ALA A 42 59.25 -2.17 -10.06
C ALA A 42 60.70 -2.63 -9.78
N VAL A 43 60.98 -3.08 -8.55
CA VAL A 43 62.30 -3.61 -8.19
C VAL A 43 62.60 -4.88 -9.00
N LEU A 44 61.62 -5.77 -9.18
CA LEU A 44 61.79 -6.98 -9.98
C LEU A 44 62.05 -6.67 -11.46
N GLN A 45 61.41 -5.64 -12.03
CA GLN A 45 61.70 -5.17 -13.38
C GLN A 45 63.13 -4.63 -13.48
N SER A 46 63.57 -3.82 -12.52
CA SER A 46 64.95 -3.34 -12.45
C SER A 46 65.96 -4.49 -12.34
N LEU A 47 65.68 -5.50 -11.49
CA LEU A 47 66.56 -6.65 -11.33
C LEU A 47 66.60 -7.50 -12.60
N SER A 48 65.46 -7.68 -13.27
CA SER A 48 65.40 -8.39 -14.57
C SER A 48 66.27 -7.69 -15.62
N HIS A 49 66.22 -6.36 -15.69
CA HIS A 49 67.08 -5.60 -16.58
C HIS A 49 68.57 -5.73 -16.23
N THR A 50 68.92 -5.74 -14.93
CA THR A 50 70.31 -6.00 -14.52
C THR A 50 70.77 -7.41 -14.86
N ILE A 51 69.90 -8.41 -14.76
CA ILE A 51 70.19 -9.79 -15.16
C ILE A 51 70.48 -9.85 -16.67
N GLU A 52 69.68 -9.18 -17.50
CA GLU A 52 69.88 -9.12 -18.95
C GLU A 52 71.21 -8.45 -19.35
N CYS A 53 71.66 -7.46 -18.56
CA CYS A 53 72.92 -6.75 -18.80
C CYS A 53 74.17 -7.50 -18.30
N LEU A 54 74.01 -8.45 -17.37
CA LEU A 54 75.12 -9.23 -16.81
C LEU A 54 75.52 -10.36 -17.79
N GLN A 55 76.76 -10.29 -18.29
CA GLN A 55 77.35 -11.37 -19.09
C GLN A 55 78.00 -12.43 -18.17
N GLN A 56 77.34 -13.59 -18.08
CA GLN A 56 77.79 -14.92 -17.63
C GLN A 56 78.80 -15.02 -16.47
N GLY A 57 78.31 -15.49 -15.32
CA GLY A 57 78.99 -16.51 -14.50
C GLY A 57 79.53 -16.08 -13.13
N GLY A 58 79.29 -14.84 -12.71
CA GLY A 58 79.75 -14.33 -11.41
C GLY A 58 78.82 -14.67 -10.23
N HIS A 59 79.37 -14.71 -9.01
CA HIS A 59 78.59 -14.85 -7.76
C HIS A 59 77.48 -13.79 -7.63
N GLU A 60 77.68 -12.61 -8.21
CA GLU A 60 76.70 -11.51 -8.26
C GLU A 60 75.44 -11.86 -9.06
N GLU A 61 75.56 -12.63 -10.15
CA GLU A 61 74.42 -13.06 -10.97
C GLU A 61 73.50 -14.01 -10.18
N GLY A 62 74.10 -14.93 -9.41
CA GLY A 62 73.38 -15.83 -8.52
C GLY A 62 72.64 -15.11 -7.39
N LEU A 63 73.28 -14.11 -6.78
CA LEU A 63 72.66 -13.29 -5.74
C LEU A 63 71.47 -12.46 -6.28
N VAL A 64 71.61 -11.89 -7.48
CA VAL A 64 70.54 -11.13 -8.14
C VAL A 64 69.36 -12.06 -8.50
N HIS A 65 69.63 -13.26 -9.00
CA HIS A 65 68.60 -14.27 -9.25
C HIS A 65 67.86 -14.70 -7.97
N GLU A 66 68.59 -14.84 -6.86
CA GLU A 66 68.00 -15.23 -5.58
C GLU A 66 67.12 -14.11 -5.00
N LYS A 67 67.57 -12.84 -5.09
CA LYS A 67 66.73 -11.67 -4.73
C LYS A 67 65.47 -11.59 -5.58
N ALA A 68 65.58 -11.79 -6.90
CA ALA A 68 64.42 -11.81 -7.79
C ALA A 68 63.44 -12.95 -7.45
N ARG A 69 63.96 -14.12 -7.04
CA ARG A 69 63.13 -15.25 -6.58
C ARG A 69 62.42 -14.94 -5.26
N GLN A 70 63.09 -14.27 -4.32
CA GLN A 70 62.47 -13.84 -3.06
C GLN A 70 61.38 -12.80 -3.30
N LEU A 71 61.61 -11.83 -4.19
CA LEU A 71 60.60 -10.84 -4.57
C LEU A 71 59.38 -11.49 -5.21
N ARG A 72 59.56 -12.46 -6.14
CA ARG A 72 58.42 -13.21 -6.70
C ARG A 72 57.59 -13.91 -5.63
N ARG A 73 58.22 -14.63 -4.70
CA ARG A 73 57.51 -15.26 -3.57
C ARG A 73 56.80 -14.24 -2.69
N SER A 74 57.42 -13.08 -2.45
CA SER A 74 56.78 -12.02 -1.68
C SER A 74 55.57 -11.43 -2.42
N MET A 75 55.63 -11.28 -3.74
CA MET A 75 54.50 -10.82 -4.54
C MET A 75 53.35 -11.81 -4.53
N GLU A 76 53.62 -13.12 -4.69
CA GLU A 76 52.61 -14.19 -4.58
C GLU A 76 51.88 -14.14 -3.23
N ASN A 77 52.61 -13.94 -2.12
CA ASN A 77 52.01 -13.79 -0.80
C ASN A 77 51.15 -12.53 -0.66
N ILE A 78 51.57 -11.42 -1.27
CA ILE A 78 50.80 -10.16 -1.27
C ILE A 78 49.52 -10.33 -2.09
N GLU A 79 49.58 -10.98 -3.25
CA GLU A 79 48.41 -11.28 -4.09
C GLU A 79 47.38 -12.15 -3.37
N LEU A 80 47.84 -13.17 -2.62
CA LEU A 80 46.97 -13.96 -1.75
C LEU A 80 46.30 -13.09 -0.69
N GLY A 81 47.07 -12.24 0.02
CA GLY A 81 46.53 -11.33 1.03
C GLY A 81 45.52 -10.31 0.47
N LEU A 82 45.76 -9.80 -0.74
CA LEU A 82 44.82 -8.92 -1.46
C LEU A 82 43.53 -9.67 -1.83
N SER A 83 43.64 -10.91 -2.30
CA SER A 83 42.47 -11.73 -2.62
C SER A 83 41.62 -12.03 -1.38
N GLU A 84 42.24 -12.30 -0.23
CA GLU A 84 41.56 -12.50 1.05
C GLU A 84 40.85 -11.23 1.52
N ALA A 85 41.52 -10.08 1.45
CA ALA A 85 40.93 -8.78 1.79
C ALA A 85 39.74 -8.45 0.90
N GLN A 86 39.83 -8.73 -0.41
CA GLN A 86 38.74 -8.52 -1.36
C GLN A 86 37.52 -9.40 -1.02
N VAL A 87 37.75 -10.68 -0.68
CA VAL A 87 36.67 -11.59 -0.25
C VAL A 87 36.01 -11.09 1.04
N MET A 88 36.80 -10.63 2.02
CA MET A 88 36.25 -10.05 3.25
C MET A 88 35.35 -8.83 2.98
N LEU A 89 35.78 -7.92 2.11
CA LEU A 89 35.00 -6.74 1.75
C LEU A 89 33.72 -7.10 0.99
N ALA A 90 33.80 -8.04 0.05
CA ALA A 90 32.64 -8.55 -0.68
C ALA A 90 31.62 -9.22 0.26
N LEU A 91 32.10 -10.08 1.17
CA LEU A 91 31.25 -10.73 2.17
C LEU A 91 30.55 -9.71 3.06
N ALA A 92 31.25 -8.67 3.52
CA ALA A 92 30.64 -7.62 4.34
C ALA A 92 29.58 -6.82 3.59
N SER A 93 29.80 -6.53 2.31
CA SER A 93 28.80 -5.90 1.44
C SER A 93 27.55 -6.77 1.31
N HIS A 94 27.72 -8.05 0.99
CA HIS A 94 26.61 -9.00 0.90
C HIS A 94 25.86 -9.14 2.22
N LEU A 95 26.56 -9.22 3.35
CA LEU A 95 25.96 -9.25 4.68
C LEU A 95 25.08 -8.01 4.92
N SER A 96 25.60 -6.82 4.62
CA SER A 96 24.86 -5.56 4.76
C SER A 96 23.58 -5.54 3.90
N THR A 97 23.66 -6.02 2.65
CA THR A 97 22.48 -6.11 1.78
C THR A 97 21.41 -7.06 2.37
N VAL A 98 21.81 -8.25 2.80
CA VAL A 98 20.91 -9.26 3.38
C VAL A 98 20.29 -8.76 4.70
N GLU A 99 21.07 -8.06 5.53
CA GLU A 99 20.56 -7.45 6.76
C GLU A 99 19.52 -6.36 6.48
N SER A 100 19.74 -5.53 5.46
CA SER A 100 18.79 -4.50 5.05
C SER A 100 17.48 -5.11 4.53
N GLU A 101 17.55 -6.19 3.74
CA GLU A 101 16.38 -6.92 3.23
C GLU A 101 15.60 -7.58 4.37
N LYS A 102 16.32 -8.23 5.30
CA LYS A 102 15.73 -8.80 6.52
C LYS A 102 15.00 -7.74 7.35
N GLN A 103 15.53 -6.53 7.47
CA GLN A 103 14.87 -5.43 8.17
C GLN A 103 13.59 -4.98 7.45
N LYS A 104 13.61 -4.86 6.11
CA LYS A 104 12.42 -4.54 5.30
C LYS A 104 11.32 -5.58 5.46
N LEU A 105 11.67 -6.87 5.35
CA LEU A 105 10.71 -7.97 5.53
C LEU A 105 10.11 -7.98 6.94
N ARG A 106 10.93 -7.74 7.98
CA ARG A 106 10.43 -7.60 9.35
C ARG A 106 9.44 -6.44 9.50
N ALA A 107 9.70 -5.30 8.85
CA ALA A 107 8.77 -4.17 8.85
C ALA A 107 7.45 -4.52 8.13
N GLN A 108 7.53 -5.19 6.99
CA GLN A 108 6.36 -5.67 6.24
C GLN A 108 5.53 -6.66 7.07
N VAL A 109 6.15 -7.62 7.74
CA VAL A 109 5.45 -8.56 8.63
C VAL A 109 4.73 -7.82 9.75
N ARG A 110 5.38 -6.86 10.42
CA ARG A 110 4.73 -6.04 11.46
C ARG A 110 3.51 -5.31 10.93
N ARG A 111 3.62 -4.70 9.74
CA ARG A 111 2.50 -4.02 9.08
C ARG A 111 1.35 -4.98 8.77
N LEU A 112 1.64 -6.14 8.17
CA LEU A 112 0.62 -7.15 7.87
C LEU A 112 -0.05 -7.67 9.14
N CYS A 113 0.68 -7.86 10.23
CA CYS A 113 0.09 -8.23 11.52
C CYS A 113 -0.86 -7.15 12.05
N GLN A 114 -0.51 -5.87 11.93
CA GLN A 114 -1.38 -4.74 12.33
C GLN A 114 -2.63 -4.66 11.45
N GLU A 115 -2.48 -4.79 10.13
CA GLU A 115 -3.62 -4.81 9.20
C GLU A 115 -4.55 -6.00 9.49
N ASN A 116 -4.00 -7.19 9.73
CA ASN A 116 -4.80 -8.36 10.12
C ASN A 116 -5.50 -8.18 11.46
N GLN A 117 -4.86 -7.54 12.44
CA GLN A 117 -5.50 -7.23 13.72
C GLN A 117 -6.67 -6.28 13.52
N TRP A 118 -6.46 -5.19 12.77
CA TRP A 118 -7.49 -4.21 12.46
C TRP A 118 -8.68 -4.84 11.72
N LEU A 119 -8.43 -5.71 10.72
CA LEU A 119 -9.50 -6.43 10.01
C LEU A 119 -10.32 -7.35 10.93
N ARG A 120 -9.66 -8.01 11.89
CA ARG A 120 -10.37 -8.83 12.89
C ARG A 120 -11.24 -7.97 13.80
N ASP A 121 -10.73 -6.82 14.22
CA ASP A 121 -11.48 -5.89 15.08
C ASP A 121 -12.68 -5.28 14.34
N GLU A 122 -12.52 -4.90 13.07
CA GLU A 122 -13.62 -4.40 12.24
C GLU A 122 -14.67 -5.50 11.95
N LEU A 123 -14.23 -6.73 11.69
CA LEU A 123 -15.13 -7.87 11.53
C LEU A 123 -15.91 -8.13 12.82
N ALA A 124 -15.25 -8.12 13.99
CA ALA A 124 -15.94 -8.26 15.27
C ALA A 124 -16.94 -7.12 15.51
N GLY A 125 -16.58 -5.89 15.15
CA GLY A 125 -17.47 -4.72 15.24
C GLY A 125 -18.71 -4.85 14.35
N THR A 126 -18.54 -5.29 13.10
CA THR A 126 -19.68 -5.54 12.19
C THR A 126 -20.59 -6.66 12.69
N GLN A 127 -20.03 -7.76 13.19
CA GLN A 127 -20.80 -8.86 13.78
C GLN A 127 -21.59 -8.40 15.00
N GLN A 128 -21.01 -7.58 15.88
CA GLN A 128 -21.72 -7.03 17.02
C GLN A 128 -22.88 -6.11 16.61
N ARG A 129 -22.70 -5.28 15.57
CA ARG A 129 -23.77 -4.44 15.02
C ARG A 129 -24.91 -5.28 14.45
N LEU A 130 -24.57 -6.34 13.70
CA LEU A 130 -25.55 -7.27 13.16
C LEU A 130 -26.35 -7.93 14.29
N GLN A 131 -25.68 -8.50 15.29
CA GLN A 131 -26.34 -9.15 16.42
C GLN A 131 -27.29 -8.21 17.18
N ARG A 132 -26.90 -6.94 17.38
CA ARG A 132 -27.78 -5.93 17.99
C ARG A 132 -29.00 -5.64 17.13
N SER A 133 -28.82 -5.55 15.81
CA SER A 133 -29.96 -5.34 14.90
C SER A 133 -30.90 -6.55 14.87
N GLU A 134 -30.38 -7.77 14.92
CA GLU A 134 -31.19 -9.00 15.01
C GLU A 134 -31.99 -9.05 16.32
N GLN A 135 -31.37 -8.68 17.44
CA GLN A 135 -32.06 -8.58 18.73
C GLN A 135 -33.17 -7.52 18.70
N ALA A 136 -32.92 -6.36 18.09
CA ALA A 136 -33.93 -5.32 17.94
C ALA A 136 -35.10 -5.78 17.06
N VAL A 137 -34.83 -6.50 15.97
CA VAL A 137 -35.88 -7.08 15.11
C VAL A 137 -36.72 -8.10 15.88
N ALA A 138 -36.08 -8.98 16.65
CA ALA A 138 -36.80 -9.95 17.47
C ALA A 138 -37.73 -9.28 18.50
N GLN A 139 -37.27 -8.21 19.16
CA GLN A 139 -38.10 -7.41 20.08
C GLN A 139 -39.31 -6.79 19.38
N LEU A 140 -39.09 -6.18 18.19
CA LEU A 140 -40.18 -5.59 17.40
C LEU A 140 -41.17 -6.65 16.90
N GLU A 141 -40.71 -7.86 16.59
CA GLU A 141 -41.59 -8.98 16.22
C GLU A 141 -42.47 -9.43 17.39
N GLU A 142 -41.93 -9.45 18.62
CA GLU A 142 -42.69 -9.73 19.84
C GLU A 142 -43.72 -8.64 20.11
N GLU A 143 -43.32 -7.36 20.07
CA GLU A 143 -44.23 -6.22 20.23
C GLU A 143 -45.35 -6.23 19.17
N LYS A 144 -45.01 -6.52 17.91
CA LYS A 144 -45.99 -6.68 16.84
C LYS A 144 -47.00 -7.79 17.16
N LYS A 145 -46.52 -8.98 17.58
CA LYS A 145 -47.40 -10.09 17.98
C LYS A 145 -48.32 -9.70 19.15
N HIS A 146 -47.79 -8.96 20.12
CA HIS A 146 -48.58 -8.44 21.24
C HIS A 146 -49.67 -7.46 20.77
N LEU A 147 -49.34 -6.54 19.87
CA LEU A 147 -50.30 -5.59 19.31
C LEU A 147 -51.37 -6.30 18.46
N GLU A 148 -50.98 -7.29 17.66
CA GLU A 148 -51.92 -8.11 16.89
C GLU A 148 -52.89 -8.86 17.82
N PHE A 149 -52.39 -9.41 18.92
CA PHE A 149 -53.22 -10.05 19.94
C PHE A 149 -54.22 -9.07 20.59
N LEU A 150 -53.76 -7.88 20.99
CA LEU A 150 -54.66 -6.83 21.52
C LEU A 150 -55.70 -6.37 20.49
N GLY A 151 -55.32 -6.30 19.20
CA GLY A 151 -56.23 -6.01 18.11
C GLY A 151 -57.32 -7.07 17.96
N GLN A 152 -56.96 -8.35 18.06
CA GLN A 152 -57.92 -9.46 18.05
C GLN A 152 -58.88 -9.38 19.25
N LEU A 153 -58.38 -9.08 20.47
CA LEU A 153 -59.27 -8.88 21.63
C LEU A 153 -60.29 -7.75 21.40
N ARG A 154 -59.86 -6.62 20.83
CA ARG A 154 -60.80 -5.53 20.53
C ARG A 154 -61.87 -5.91 19.52
N GLN A 155 -61.58 -6.78 18.54
CA GLN A 155 -62.60 -7.27 17.62
C GLN A 155 -63.68 -8.08 18.36
N TYR A 156 -63.30 -8.89 19.35
CA TYR A 156 -64.27 -9.60 20.18
C TYR A 156 -65.06 -8.68 21.11
N ASP A 157 -64.47 -7.59 21.60
CA ASP A 157 -65.20 -6.57 22.38
C ASP A 157 -66.18 -5.77 21.50
N GLU A 158 -65.85 -5.46 20.23
CA GLU A 158 -66.79 -4.86 19.28
C GLU A 158 -67.93 -5.82 18.88
N ASP A 159 -67.63 -7.11 18.70
CA ASP A 159 -68.66 -8.14 18.43
C ASP A 159 -69.58 -8.36 19.66
N GLY A 160 -69.14 -8.00 20.87
CA GLY A 160 -69.96 -7.95 22.08
C GLY A 160 -70.92 -6.75 22.17
N HIS A 161 -70.75 -5.73 21.32
CA HIS A 161 -71.58 -4.52 21.27
C HIS A 161 -72.48 -4.43 20.01
N THR A 162 -72.63 -5.52 19.25
CA THR A 162 -73.53 -5.56 18.07
C THR A 162 -74.95 -6.04 18.37
N ALA A 163 -75.35 -6.13 19.64
CA ALA A 163 -76.74 -6.35 20.04
C ALA A 163 -77.14 -5.31 21.11
N GLU A 164 -78.11 -4.45 20.75
CA GLU A 164 -78.74 -3.38 21.55
C GLU A 164 -77.89 -2.08 21.59
N GLU A 165 -78.27 -0.93 21.02
CA GLU A 165 -79.60 -0.33 20.83
C GLU A 165 -79.64 0.63 19.61
N LYS A 166 -80.87 0.89 19.16
CA LYS A 166 -81.28 1.81 18.10
C LYS A 166 -81.34 3.27 18.57
N GLU A 167 -81.14 4.16 17.59
CA GLU A 167 -81.75 5.49 17.38
C GLU A 167 -81.31 6.73 18.18
N GLY A 168 -81.18 7.82 17.42
CA GLY A 168 -81.09 9.23 17.84
C GLY A 168 -79.65 9.74 17.84
N ASP A 169 -79.29 10.90 17.33
CA ASP A 169 -79.97 11.99 16.65
C ASP A 169 -78.83 12.90 16.12
N ALA A 170 -79.06 13.61 15.02
CA ALA A 170 -78.07 14.46 14.40
C ALA A 170 -77.90 15.75 15.21
N THR A 171 -76.76 15.94 15.86
CA THR A 171 -76.24 17.29 16.15
C THR A 171 -74.74 17.34 15.90
N LYS A 172 -74.41 18.05 14.82
CA LYS A 172 -73.15 18.79 14.71
C LYS A 172 -72.96 19.56 16.01
N ASP A 173 -71.86 19.32 16.73
CA ASP A 173 -71.27 20.39 17.51
C ASP A 173 -69.75 20.40 17.34
N SER A 174 -69.32 21.57 16.90
CA SER A 174 -67.98 21.98 16.54
C SER A 174 -67.13 22.03 17.79
N LEU A 175 -66.24 21.05 17.98
CA LEU A 175 -65.20 21.12 19.01
C LEU A 175 -63.85 21.45 18.36
N ASP A 176 -63.83 22.57 17.67
CA ASP A 176 -62.69 23.14 16.96
C ASP A 176 -62.57 24.60 17.39
N ASP A 177 -62.19 24.84 18.66
CA ASP A 177 -61.91 26.21 19.18
C ASP A 177 -61.29 26.22 20.60
N LEU A 178 -60.14 25.56 20.81
CA LEU A 178 -59.44 25.61 22.11
C LEU A 178 -57.96 25.98 22.09
N PHE A 179 -57.39 26.45 20.97
CA PHE A 179 -56.03 27.01 21.01
C PHE A 179 -55.92 28.31 20.19
N PRO A 180 -55.84 29.47 20.88
CA PRO A 180 -55.59 30.78 20.26
C PRO A 180 -54.21 30.88 19.60
N ASN A 181 -54.19 31.58 18.47
CA ASN A 181 -53.00 32.07 17.76
C ASN A 181 -52.10 32.92 18.68
N GLU A 182 -50.80 32.61 18.71
CA GLU A 182 -49.75 33.62 18.87
C GLU A 182 -48.79 33.53 17.69
N GLU A 183 -48.38 34.72 17.28
CA GLU A 183 -47.74 35.10 16.03
C GLU A 183 -46.25 34.68 15.97
N GLU A 184 -45.78 34.51 14.72
CA GLU A 184 -44.46 34.86 14.18
C GLU A 184 -43.17 34.46 14.92
N GLU A 185 -42.35 33.61 14.28
CA GLU A 185 -41.09 34.02 13.62
C GLU A 185 -40.33 32.80 13.01
N ASP A 186 -40.24 32.81 11.68
CA ASP A 186 -39.07 32.51 10.85
C ASP A 186 -38.19 31.25 11.08
N SER A 187 -38.20 30.34 10.08
CA SER A 187 -37.14 30.29 9.04
C SER A 187 -37.04 28.96 8.28
N SER A 188 -37.22 29.09 6.96
CA SER A 188 -36.56 28.33 5.89
C SER A 188 -36.73 26.80 5.82
N ASN A 189 -37.60 26.35 4.89
CA ASN A 189 -37.07 25.72 3.67
C ASN A 189 -38.11 25.75 2.54
N GLY A 190 -37.98 26.75 1.66
CA GLY A 190 -38.82 26.91 0.49
C GLY A 190 -38.55 25.84 -0.55
N LEU A 191 -39.55 25.00 -0.80
CA LEU A 191 -39.75 24.34 -2.09
C LEU A 191 -40.15 25.41 -3.10
N SER A 192 -39.26 25.73 -4.04
CA SER A 192 -39.63 26.49 -5.24
C SER A 192 -39.38 25.65 -6.47
N ARG A 193 -40.50 25.25 -7.08
CA ARG A 193 -40.58 24.59 -8.37
C ARG A 193 -40.39 25.64 -9.46
N GLY A 194 -39.43 25.37 -10.36
CA GLY A 194 -39.47 25.86 -11.74
C GLY A 194 -38.43 26.94 -12.07
N GLN A 195 -37.44 26.55 -12.87
CA GLN A 195 -37.11 27.19 -14.15
C GLN A 195 -36.00 26.40 -14.85
N GLY A 196 -36.13 26.28 -16.16
CA GLY A 196 -35.15 25.59 -17.00
C GLY A 196 -33.81 26.32 -17.04
N ALA A 197 -32.74 25.55 -16.86
CA ALA A 197 -31.44 25.82 -17.44
C ALA A 197 -30.74 24.46 -17.59
N GLN A 198 -30.38 24.13 -18.81
CA GLN A 198 -29.56 22.98 -19.16
C GLN A 198 -28.23 23.07 -18.40
N HIS A 199 -28.07 22.33 -17.30
CA HIS A 199 -26.78 22.00 -16.74
C HIS A 199 -26.50 20.53 -17.04
N SER A 200 -25.92 20.33 -18.22
CA SER A 200 -25.24 19.09 -18.59
C SER A 200 -23.92 19.03 -17.82
N GLY A 201 -23.98 18.73 -16.52
CA GLY A 201 -22.81 18.52 -15.68
C GLY A 201 -22.83 17.09 -15.16
N TYR A 202 -22.11 16.19 -15.82
CA TYR A 202 -21.89 14.85 -15.30
C TYR A 202 -20.97 14.93 -14.07
N GLU A 203 -21.54 14.85 -12.87
CA GLU A 203 -20.75 14.80 -11.64
C GLU A 203 -20.17 13.40 -11.42
N ILE A 204 -18.85 13.32 -11.22
CA ILE A 204 -18.15 12.07 -10.93
C ILE A 204 -18.66 11.53 -9.57
N PRO A 205 -19.20 10.30 -9.51
CA PRO A 205 -19.66 9.69 -8.28
C PRO A 205 -18.61 9.75 -7.17
N ALA A 206 -19.03 10.07 -5.94
CA ALA A 206 -18.14 10.19 -4.78
C ALA A 206 -17.26 8.93 -4.57
N ARG A 207 -17.79 7.75 -4.90
CA ARG A 207 -17.06 6.46 -4.87
C ARG A 207 -15.86 6.43 -5.82
N LEU A 208 -15.98 7.01 -7.02
CA LEU A 208 -14.87 7.07 -7.97
C LEU A 208 -13.82 8.08 -7.55
N ARG A 209 -14.27 9.19 -6.96
CA ARG A 209 -13.36 10.22 -6.43
C ARG A 209 -12.53 9.70 -5.25
N THR A 210 -13.11 8.91 -4.35
CA THR A 210 -12.35 8.28 -3.26
C THR A 210 -11.38 7.22 -3.79
N LEU A 211 -11.82 6.39 -4.74
CA LEU A 211 -10.94 5.42 -5.40
C LEU A 211 -9.77 6.09 -6.12
N HIS A 212 -10.03 7.18 -6.85
CA HIS A 212 -9.02 7.98 -7.54
C HIS A 212 -7.93 8.48 -6.58
N ASN A 213 -8.34 9.07 -5.45
CA ASN A 213 -7.40 9.57 -4.44
C ASN A 213 -6.53 8.45 -3.86
N LEU A 214 -7.13 7.29 -3.60
CA LEU A 214 -6.42 6.12 -3.08
C LEU A 214 -5.39 5.59 -4.09
N VAL A 215 -5.78 5.53 -5.37
CA VAL A 215 -4.92 5.06 -6.46
C VAL A 215 -3.73 6.01 -6.67
N ILE A 216 -3.94 7.33 -6.64
CA ILE A 216 -2.87 8.33 -6.72
C ILE A 216 -1.91 8.18 -5.54
N GLN A 217 -2.42 7.97 -4.31
CA GLN A 217 -1.56 7.75 -3.15
C GLN A 217 -0.70 6.50 -3.30
N TYR A 218 -1.24 5.40 -3.82
CA TYR A 218 -0.45 4.19 -4.07
C TYR A 218 0.56 4.36 -5.21
N ALA A 219 0.20 5.07 -6.27
CA ALA A 219 1.11 5.40 -7.37
C ALA A 219 2.28 6.28 -6.89
N ALA A 220 2.00 7.32 -6.09
CA ALA A 220 3.03 8.18 -5.51
C ALA A 220 4.00 7.42 -4.57
N GLN A 221 3.54 6.33 -3.94
CA GLN A 221 4.36 5.45 -3.12
C GLN A 221 5.13 4.38 -3.94
N GLY A 222 4.99 4.37 -5.27
CA GLY A 222 5.59 3.37 -6.16
C GLY A 222 4.95 1.97 -6.05
N ARG A 223 3.79 1.84 -5.40
CA ARG A 223 3.09 0.56 -5.16
C ARG A 223 2.14 0.19 -6.30
N TYR A 224 2.68 0.12 -7.50
CA TYR A 224 1.92 -0.16 -8.72
C TYR A 224 1.27 -1.55 -8.73
N GLU A 225 1.89 -2.52 -8.06
CA GLU A 225 1.37 -3.90 -7.93
C GLU A 225 0.05 -3.99 -7.18
N VAL A 226 -0.31 -2.97 -6.38
CA VAL A 226 -1.59 -2.88 -5.68
C VAL A 226 -2.55 -1.95 -6.41
N ALA A 227 -2.04 -0.84 -6.94
CA ALA A 227 -2.86 0.17 -7.62
C ALA A 227 -3.53 -0.36 -8.91
N VAL A 228 -2.79 -1.11 -9.73
CA VAL A 228 -3.28 -1.65 -11.01
C VAL A 228 -4.42 -2.66 -10.82
N PRO A 229 -4.28 -3.74 -10.01
CA PRO A 229 -5.37 -4.69 -9.81
C PRO A 229 -6.60 -4.05 -9.16
N LEU A 230 -6.40 -3.09 -8.25
CA LEU A 230 -7.51 -2.35 -7.62
C LEU A 230 -8.32 -1.55 -8.66
N CYS A 231 -7.64 -0.88 -9.60
CA CYS A 231 -8.30 -0.18 -10.71
C CYS A 231 -9.02 -1.15 -11.65
N LYS A 232 -8.40 -2.31 -11.99
CA LYS A 232 -9.00 -3.31 -12.87
C LYS A 232 -10.25 -3.94 -12.27
N GLN A 233 -10.21 -4.30 -10.98
CA GLN A 233 -11.37 -4.83 -10.28
C GLN A 233 -12.52 -3.81 -10.24
N ALA A 234 -12.21 -2.54 -9.95
CA ALA A 234 -13.22 -1.49 -9.95
C ALA A 234 -13.80 -1.21 -11.34
N LEU A 235 -12.99 -1.35 -12.39
CA LEU A 235 -13.43 -1.27 -13.79
C LEU A 235 -14.38 -2.42 -14.15
N GLU A 236 -14.02 -3.66 -13.83
CA GLU A 236 -14.86 -4.85 -14.07
C GLU A 236 -16.21 -4.76 -13.34
N ASP A 237 -16.19 -4.31 -12.08
CA ASP A 237 -17.42 -4.08 -11.31
C ASP A 237 -18.32 -3.02 -11.96
N LEU A 238 -17.71 -1.97 -12.52
CA LEU A 238 -18.45 -0.93 -13.21
C LEU A 238 -19.00 -1.37 -14.56
N GLU A 239 -18.21 -2.11 -15.34
CA GLU A 239 -18.66 -2.67 -16.61
C GLU A 239 -19.83 -3.65 -16.39
N ARG A 240 -19.81 -4.40 -15.28
CA ARG A 240 -20.90 -5.33 -14.90
C ARG A 240 -22.16 -4.63 -14.42
N THR A 241 -22.04 -3.49 -13.73
CA THR A 241 -23.18 -2.80 -13.11
C THR A 241 -23.82 -1.78 -14.03
N SER A 242 -23.01 -0.98 -14.74
CA SER A 242 -23.48 0.15 -15.55
C SER A 242 -23.29 -0.04 -17.06
N GLY A 243 -22.58 -1.10 -17.47
CA GLY A 243 -22.27 -1.38 -18.87
C GLY A 243 -21.06 -0.61 -19.39
N ARG A 244 -20.43 -1.13 -20.46
CA ARG A 244 -19.16 -0.62 -21.02
C ARG A 244 -19.25 0.80 -21.60
N GLY A 245 -20.46 1.25 -21.92
CA GLY A 245 -20.72 2.58 -22.43
C GLY A 245 -21.01 3.62 -21.36
N HIS A 246 -20.80 3.36 -20.07
CA HIS A 246 -21.11 4.34 -19.03
C HIS A 246 -19.99 5.39 -18.88
N PRO A 247 -20.30 6.69 -18.68
CA PRO A 247 -19.30 7.74 -18.44
C PRO A 247 -18.38 7.48 -17.23
N ASP A 248 -18.84 6.69 -16.26
CA ASP A 248 -17.98 6.25 -15.15
C ASP A 248 -16.91 5.24 -15.57
N VAL A 249 -17.19 4.38 -16.56
CA VAL A 249 -16.19 3.45 -17.11
C VAL A 249 -15.08 4.25 -17.79
N ALA A 250 -15.44 5.31 -18.53
CA ALA A 250 -14.47 6.24 -19.11
C ALA A 250 -13.61 6.92 -18.03
N THR A 251 -14.24 7.34 -16.93
CA THR A 251 -13.53 7.94 -15.79
C THR A 251 -12.55 6.93 -15.17
N MET A 252 -12.94 5.67 -15.01
CA MET A 252 -12.06 4.61 -14.48
C MET A 252 -10.90 4.27 -15.41
N LEU A 253 -11.14 4.20 -16.72
CA LEU A 253 -10.10 3.98 -17.73
C LEU A 253 -9.06 5.12 -17.71
N ASN A 254 -9.50 6.36 -17.51
CA ASN A 254 -8.60 7.50 -17.35
C ASN A 254 -7.74 7.38 -16.08
N ILE A 255 -8.32 6.95 -14.95
CA ILE A 255 -7.58 6.71 -13.70
C ILE A 255 -6.52 5.61 -13.90
N LEU A 256 -6.87 4.52 -14.58
CA LEU A 256 -5.93 3.44 -14.89
C LEU A 256 -4.81 3.91 -15.83
N ALA A 257 -5.12 4.76 -16.82
CA ALA A 257 -4.13 5.34 -17.72
C ALA A 257 -3.09 6.21 -16.98
N LEU A 258 -3.52 6.98 -15.97
CA LEU A 258 -2.60 7.75 -15.12
C LEU A 258 -1.61 6.84 -14.39
N VAL A 259 -2.09 5.73 -13.83
CA VAL A 259 -1.24 4.73 -13.15
C VAL A 259 -0.22 4.09 -14.10
N TYR A 260 -0.60 3.86 -15.36
CA TYR A 260 0.32 3.33 -16.38
C TYR A 260 1.32 4.37 -16.88
N ARG A 261 0.91 5.65 -16.97
CA ARG A 261 1.83 6.76 -17.27
C ARG A 261 2.92 6.88 -16.21
N ASP A 262 2.54 6.78 -14.94
CA ASP A 262 3.48 6.86 -13.82
C ASP A 262 4.43 5.62 -13.74
N GLN A 263 4.07 4.52 -14.42
CA GLN A 263 4.94 3.35 -14.67
C GLN A 263 5.80 3.46 -15.95
N ASN A 264 5.78 4.60 -16.63
CA ASN A 264 6.41 4.83 -17.94
C ASN A 264 5.86 3.94 -19.08
N LYS A 265 4.66 3.38 -18.94
CA LYS A 265 3.99 2.54 -19.96
C LYS A 265 3.04 3.38 -20.83
N TYR A 266 3.62 4.34 -21.57
CA TYR A 266 2.87 5.33 -22.34
C TYR A 266 1.98 4.74 -23.44
N LYS A 267 2.38 3.61 -24.05
CA LYS A 267 1.60 2.95 -25.10
C LYS A 267 0.28 2.39 -24.55
N GLU A 268 0.33 1.72 -23.41
CA GLU A 268 -0.84 1.15 -22.73
C GLU A 268 -1.76 2.26 -22.22
N ALA A 269 -1.19 3.33 -21.65
CA ALA A 269 -1.94 4.51 -21.22
C ALA A 269 -2.67 5.20 -22.38
N ALA A 270 -2.03 5.34 -23.55
CA ALA A 270 -2.65 5.94 -24.73
C ALA A 270 -3.83 5.11 -25.28
N HIS A 271 -3.72 3.79 -25.28
CA HIS A 271 -4.83 2.92 -25.66
C HIS A 271 -6.04 3.09 -24.72
N LEU A 272 -5.80 3.10 -23.40
CA LEU A 272 -6.87 3.28 -22.41
C LEU A 272 -7.52 4.66 -22.49
N LEU A 273 -6.75 5.70 -22.77
CA LEU A 273 -7.26 7.06 -23.00
C LEU A 273 -8.13 7.15 -24.25
N ASN A 274 -7.72 6.50 -25.36
CA ASN A 274 -8.54 6.45 -26.57
C ASN A 274 -9.86 5.71 -26.34
N ASP A 275 -9.84 4.61 -25.59
CA ASP A 275 -11.06 3.89 -25.22
C ASP A 275 -11.98 4.74 -24.33
N ALA A 276 -11.42 5.47 -23.37
CA ALA A 276 -12.16 6.41 -22.53
C ALA A 276 -12.78 7.56 -23.36
N LEU A 277 -12.04 8.09 -24.33
CA LEU A 277 -12.52 9.14 -25.25
C LEU A 277 -13.68 8.63 -26.12
N ASN A 278 -13.57 7.43 -26.69
CA ASN A 278 -14.65 6.83 -27.48
C ASN A 278 -15.95 6.68 -26.67
N ILE A 279 -15.82 6.26 -25.40
CA ILE A 279 -16.96 6.15 -24.49
C ILE A 279 -17.53 7.53 -24.16
N ARG A 280 -16.68 8.54 -23.91
CA ARG A 280 -17.13 9.92 -23.65
C ARG A 280 -17.80 10.57 -24.85
N GLU A 281 -17.23 10.43 -26.05
CA GLU A 281 -17.82 10.95 -27.28
C GLU A 281 -19.19 10.35 -27.57
N SER A 282 -19.37 9.05 -27.28
CA SER A 282 -20.66 8.37 -27.47
C SER A 282 -21.71 8.70 -26.39
N THR A 283 -21.29 9.16 -25.21
CA THR A 283 -22.18 9.42 -24.07
C THR A 283 -22.51 10.90 -23.85
N LEU A 284 -21.53 11.79 -23.99
CA LEU A 284 -21.69 13.24 -23.76
C LEU A 284 -21.62 14.08 -25.05
N GLY A 285 -21.29 13.47 -26.19
CA GLY A 285 -21.11 14.15 -27.47
C GLY A 285 -19.72 14.78 -27.62
N ARG A 286 -19.35 15.13 -28.86
CA ARG A 286 -17.99 15.61 -29.23
C ARG A 286 -17.61 16.98 -28.65
N ASP A 287 -18.59 17.76 -28.20
CA ASP A 287 -18.41 19.14 -27.74
C ASP A 287 -18.28 19.26 -26.21
N HIS A 288 -18.20 18.14 -25.47
CA HIS A 288 -18.09 18.19 -24.02
C HIS A 288 -16.66 18.54 -23.56
N PRO A 289 -16.44 19.65 -22.82
CA PRO A 289 -15.11 20.19 -22.52
C PRO A 289 -14.37 19.50 -21.36
N ALA A 290 -14.84 18.34 -20.91
CA ALA A 290 -14.31 17.67 -19.70
C ALA A 290 -13.50 16.42 -20.03
#